data_AF-A0A3B8JA54-F1
#
_entry.id   AF-A0A3B8JA54-F1
#
_cell.length_a   1.000
_cell.length_b   1.000
_cell.length_c   1.000
_cell.angle_alpha   90.00
_cell.angle_beta   90.00
_cell.angle_gamma   90.00
#
_symmetry.space_group_name_H-M   'P 1'
#
loop_
_entity.id
_entity.type
_entity.pdbx_description
1 polymer ?
#
loop_
_entity_poly.entity_id
_entity_poly.type
_entity_poly.pdbx_seq_one_letter_code
_entity_poly.pdbx_strand_id
1 'polypeptide(L)'
;MRETGGLKDTVIDVNYDCDNGNGFSFKDMDSEAFFDALKRAVLTYRNEPGTWLELVKKGMKSDFSWNKAAKEYIALYNKIIME
;
A
#
# COMPACT_ATOMS: atom_id res chain seq x y z
N MET A 1 6.28 4.61 -11.25
CA MET A 1 4.92 4.09 -10.97
C MET A 1 4.32 4.92 -9.83
N ARG A 2 3.27 5.70 -10.08
CA ARG A 2 2.72 6.67 -9.11
C ARG A 2 2.10 5.98 -7.88
N GLU A 3 2.21 6.60 -6.70
CA GLU A 3 1.20 6.54 -5.64
C GLU A 3 -0.09 7.28 -6.06
N THR A 4 -0.77 6.79 -7.10
CA THR A 4 -2.09 7.34 -7.46
C THR A 4 -3.07 6.22 -7.76
N GLY A 5 -4.28 6.35 -7.22
CA GLY A 5 -5.31 5.32 -7.30
C GLY A 5 -4.95 4.11 -6.45
N GLY A 6 -5.39 2.93 -6.89
CA GLY A 6 -5.33 1.69 -6.10
C GLY A 6 -3.95 1.35 -5.53
N LEU A 7 -2.83 1.69 -6.17
CA LEU A 7 -1.50 1.39 -5.63
C LEU A 7 -1.21 2.14 -4.32
N LYS A 8 -1.57 3.43 -4.25
CA LYS A 8 -1.43 4.23 -3.01
C LYS A 8 -2.33 3.72 -1.90
N ASP A 9 -3.53 3.28 -2.29
CA ASP A 9 -4.55 2.85 -1.33
C ASP A 9 -4.28 1.44 -0.80
N THR A 10 -3.38 0.67 -1.44
CA THR A 10 -3.18 -0.76 -1.16
C THR A 10 -1.78 -1.15 -0.73
N VAL A 11 -0.75 -0.38 -1.09
CA VAL A 11 0.63 -0.67 -0.73
C VAL A 11 1.12 0.30 0.34
N ILE A 12 1.43 -0.25 1.51
CA ILE A 12 2.08 0.44 2.62
C ILE A 12 3.56 0.04 2.58
N ASP A 13 4.44 1.03 2.41
CA ASP A 13 5.88 0.78 2.35
C ASP A 13 6.40 0.26 3.71
N VAL A 14 7.16 -0.84 3.65
CA VAL A 14 7.72 -1.53 4.81
C VAL A 14 8.70 -0.72 5.63
N ASN A 15 9.35 0.29 5.04
CA ASN A 15 10.25 1.18 5.76
C ASN A 15 9.51 2.37 6.37
N TYR A 16 8.30 2.68 5.90
CA TYR A 16 7.48 3.75 6.44
C TYR A 16 6.63 3.28 7.63
N ASP A 17 6.08 2.07 7.54
CA ASP A 17 5.32 1.42 8.61
C ASP A 17 5.74 -0.05 8.69
N CYS A 18 6.62 -0.39 9.63
CA CYS A 18 7.15 -1.75 9.77
C CYS A 18 6.07 -2.76 10.17
N ASP A 19 5.07 -2.32 10.93
CA ASP A 19 4.03 -3.18 11.50
C ASP A 19 2.98 -3.52 10.44
N ASN A 20 2.52 -2.51 9.69
CA ASN A 20 1.46 -2.66 8.68
C ASN A 20 1.97 -2.73 7.24
N GLY A 21 3.27 -2.52 7.02
CA GLY A 21 3.90 -2.54 5.71
C GLY A 21 3.69 -3.87 4.99
N ASN A 22 3.22 -3.80 3.75
CA ASN A 22 2.84 -4.96 2.93
C ASN A 22 3.52 -4.96 1.56
N GLY A 23 4.43 -4.01 1.29
CA GLY A 23 5.20 -3.96 0.06
C GLY A 23 6.20 -2.81 0.01
N PHE A 24 6.60 -2.44 -1.20
CA PHE A 24 7.58 -1.39 -1.45
C PHE A 24 6.91 -0.29 -2.28
N SER A 25 6.91 0.93 -1.75
CA SER A 25 6.40 2.13 -2.42
C SER A 25 7.46 3.25 -2.36
N PHE A 26 7.17 4.35 -3.03
CA PHE A 26 7.97 5.55 -3.00
C PHE A 26 7.06 6.76 -3.21
N LYS A 27 7.34 7.82 -2.44
CA LYS A 27 6.49 9.00 -2.37
C LYS A 27 6.89 10.08 -3.38
N ASP A 28 8.20 10.26 -3.57
CA ASP A 28 8.73 11.34 -4.38
C ASP A 28 8.65 11.02 -5.87
N MET A 29 8.39 12.06 -6.68
CA MET A 29 8.07 11.92 -8.10
C MET A 29 9.32 11.93 -8.99
N ASP A 30 10.42 11.36 -8.51
CA ASP A 30 11.69 11.30 -9.23
C ASP A 30 12.12 9.84 -9.52
N SER A 31 13.05 9.72 -10.46
CA SER A 31 13.56 8.42 -10.91
C SER A 31 14.41 7.71 -9.85
N GLU A 32 15.00 8.46 -8.92
CA GLU A 32 15.87 7.92 -7.89
C GLU A 32 15.06 7.20 -6.82
N ALA A 33 13.96 7.80 -6.37
CA ALA A 33 13.00 7.23 -5.44
C ALA A 33 12.38 5.92 -5.99
N PHE A 34 12.04 5.90 -7.28
CA PHE A 34 11.58 4.66 -7.93
C PHE A 34 12.67 3.58 -7.95
N PHE A 35 13.89 3.95 -8.34
CA PHE A 35 15.01 3.01 -8.42
C PHE A 35 15.37 2.43 -7.05
N ASP A 36 15.35 3.26 -6.00
CA ASP A 36 15.57 2.81 -4.62
C ASP A 36 14.51 1.80 -4.18
N ALA A 37 13.23 2.08 -4.39
CA ALA A 37 12.15 1.15 -4.06
C ALA A 37 12.28 -0.19 -4.78
N LEU A 38 12.63 -0.17 -6.08
CA LEU A 38 12.89 -1.38 -6.85
C LEU A 38 14.10 -2.15 -6.32
N LYS A 39 15.19 -1.45 -6.00
CA LYS A 39 16.40 -2.04 -5.45
C LYS A 39 16.12 -2.71 -4.11
N ARG A 40 15.39 -2.06 -3.20
CA ARG A 40 14.94 -2.64 -1.93
C ARG A 40 14.15 -3.92 -2.15
N ALA A 41 13.15 -3.89 -3.01
CA ALA A 41 12.34 -5.07 -3.32
C ALA A 41 13.17 -6.26 -3.84
N VAL A 42 14.10 -6.01 -4.77
CA VAL A 42 14.96 -7.07 -5.35
C VAL A 42 15.94 -7.61 -4.31
N LEU A 43 16.52 -6.76 -3.48
CA LEU A 43 17.45 -7.18 -2.42
C LEU A 43 16.74 -8.04 -1.38
N THR A 44 15.56 -7.63 -0.90
CA THR A 44 14.77 -8.42 0.06
C THR A 44 14.35 -9.76 -0.54
N TYR A 45 13.88 -9.79 -1.80
CA TYR A 45 13.50 -11.03 -2.47
C TYR A 45 14.67 -12.03 -2.55
N ARG A 46 15.89 -11.56 -2.86
CA ARG A 46 17.06 -12.43 -3.05
C ARG A 46 17.73 -12.84 -1.75
N ASN A 47 17.82 -11.92 -0.80
CA ASN A 47 18.68 -12.09 0.38
C ASN A 47 17.89 -12.48 1.63
N GLU A 48 16.59 -12.20 1.65
CA GLU A 48 15.74 -12.33 2.85
C GLU A 48 14.43 -13.08 2.53
N PRO A 49 14.50 -14.37 2.14
CA PRO A 49 13.31 -15.13 1.72
C PRO A 49 12.23 -15.22 2.80
N GLY A 50 12.62 -15.21 4.09
CA GLY A 50 11.70 -15.17 5.22
C GLY A 50 10.92 -13.84 5.28
N THR A 51 11.63 -12.72 5.26
CA THR A 51 11.03 -11.37 5.20
C THR A 51 10.10 -11.25 4.00
N TRP A 52 10.56 -11.69 2.81
CA TRP A 52 9.75 -11.69 1.60
C TRP A 52 8.43 -12.45 1.77
N LEU A 53 8.47 -13.66 2.33
CA LEU A 53 7.28 -14.48 2.53
C LEU A 53 6.29 -13.81 3.50
N GLU A 54 6.78 -13.17 4.56
CA GLU A 54 5.91 -12.43 5.49
C GLU A 54 5.26 -11.22 4.82
N LEU A 55 5.98 -10.49 3.98
CA LEU A 55 5.41 -9.39 3.20
C LEU A 55 4.32 -9.88 2.24
N VAL A 56 4.55 -10.99 1.54
CA VAL A 56 3.52 -11.62 0.69
C VAL A 56 2.28 -11.98 1.51
N LYS A 57 2.45 -12.60 2.70
CA LYS A 57 1.31 -12.92 3.58
C LYS A 57 0.56 -11.68 4.05
N LYS A 58 1.26 -10.60 4.42
CA LYS A 58 0.64 -9.32 4.79
C LYS A 58 -0.16 -8.74 3.62
N GLY A 59 0.41 -8.75 2.41
CA GLY A 59 -0.28 -8.34 1.19
C GLY A 59 -1.55 -9.14 0.93
N MET A 60 -1.49 -10.47 1.05
CA MET A 60 -2.67 -11.35 0.86
C MET A 60 -3.74 -11.19 1.94
N LYS A 61 -3.38 -10.73 3.15
CA LYS A 61 -4.32 -10.45 4.25
C LYS A 61 -4.89 -9.03 4.21
N SER A 62 -4.37 -8.17 3.35
CA SER A 62 -4.81 -6.78 3.26
C SER A 62 -6.25 -6.72 2.72
N ASP A 63 -7.08 -5.86 3.32
CA ASP A 63 -8.48 -5.72 2.94
C ASP A 63 -8.60 -4.82 1.69
N PHE A 64 -8.93 -5.44 0.56
CA PHE A 64 -9.22 -4.75 -0.70
C PHE A 64 -10.72 -4.71 -1.02
N SER A 65 -11.58 -4.98 -0.03
CA SER A 65 -13.02 -4.95 -0.20
C SER A 65 -13.55 -3.54 -0.37
N TRP A 66 -14.72 -3.43 -1.01
CA TRP A 66 -15.43 -2.16 -1.19
C TRP A 66 -16.09 -1.63 0.08
N ASN A 67 -15.99 -2.35 1.20
CA ASN A 67 -16.72 -2.05 2.44
C ASN A 67 -16.37 -0.66 2.99
N LYS A 68 -15.09 -0.27 2.93
CA LYS A 68 -14.64 1.05 3.40
C LYS A 68 -15.21 2.16 2.54
N ALA A 69 -15.02 2.07 1.22
CA ALA A 69 -15.54 3.05 0.26
C ALA A 69 -17.07 3.17 0.37
N ALA A 70 -17.78 2.05 0.45
CA ALA A 70 -19.24 2.03 0.59
C ALA A 70 -19.73 2.80 1.84
N LYS A 71 -19.06 2.62 2.99
CA LYS A 71 -19.39 3.36 4.23
C LYS A 71 -19.16 4.86 4.07
N GLU A 72 -18.08 5.26 3.42
CA GLU A 72 -17.77 6.67 3.14
C GLU A 72 -18.83 7.29 2.22
N TYR A 73 -19.27 6.57 1.18
CA TYR A 73 -20.38 7.01 0.33
C TYR A 73 -21.69 7.16 1.09
N ILE A 74 -22.07 6.17 1.92
CA ILE A 74 -23.28 6.25 2.74
C ILE A 74 -23.23 7.47 3.67
N ALA A 75 -22.10 7.71 4.32
CA ALA A 75 -21.92 8.88 5.19
C ALA A 75 -22.08 10.19 4.42
N LEU A 76 -21.54 10.29 3.21
CA LEU A 76 -21.70 11.45 2.33
C LEU A 76 -23.17 11.67 1.95
N TYR A 77 -23.89 10.63 1.53
CA TYR A 77 -25.31 10.72 1.19
C TYR A 77 -26.16 11.15 2.39
N ASN A 78 -25.92 10.58 3.58
CA ASN A 78 -26.62 10.98 4.79
C ASN A 78 -26.41 12.45 5.13
N LYS A 79 -25.19 12.98 4.92
CA LYS A 79 -24.91 14.40 5.14
C LYS A 79 -25.73 15.30 4.22
N ILE A 80 -25.88 14.93 2.95
CA ILE A 80 -26.63 15.72 1.96
C ILE A 80 -28.15 15.67 2.24
N ILE A 81 -28.67 14.53 2.70
CA ILE A 81 -30.11 14.35 2.95
C ILE A 81 -30.55 14.96 4.30
N MET A 82 -29.62 15.14 5.24
CA MET A 82 -29.89 15.74 6.56
C MET A 82 -29.67 17.27 6.62
N GLU A 83 -29.33 17.91 5.50
CA GLU A 83 -29.38 19.37 5.28
C GLU A 83 -30.73 19.78 4.67
#